data_AF-A0A0H3J8F5-F1
#
_entry.id   AF-A0A0H3J8F5-F1
#
_cell.length_a   1.000
_cell.length_b   1.000
_cell.length_c   1.000
_cell.angle_alpha   90.00
_cell.angle_beta   90.00
_cell.angle_gamma   90.00
#
_symmetry.space_group_name_H-M   'P 1'
#
loop_
_entity.id
_entity.type
_entity.pdbx_description
1 polymer ?
#
loop_
_entity_poly.entity_id
_entity_poly.type
_entity_poly.pdbx_seq_one_letter_code
_entity_poly.pdbx_strand_id
1 'polypeptide(L)'
;MQFLCTLSVYGLNTFLTPVLAVLKYIGTIYLVWLAVNIFRSKPLKNRDDRQASFRDGFSLQFVNIKIYFYIMTLLMVYLVPYISTLPGLLLAGVGVVSVGSAACLTWAFLGIKMQCIYGKHYKPINFILSLFLLYCAWDIVKG
;
A
#
# COMPACT_ATOMS: atom_id res chain seq x y z
N MET A 1 -12.45 25.09 -23.43
CA MET A 1 -12.41 24.26 -22.20
C MET A 1 -12.06 22.81 -22.48
N GLN A 2 -12.81 22.08 -23.33
CA GLN A 2 -12.49 20.68 -23.68
C GLN A 2 -11.06 20.47 -24.20
N PHE A 3 -10.63 21.30 -25.18
CA PHE A 3 -9.26 21.25 -25.75
C PHE A 3 -8.16 21.49 -24.71
N LEU A 4 -8.39 22.36 -23.72
CA LEU A 4 -7.42 22.66 -22.67
C LEU A 4 -7.31 21.49 -21.69
N CYS A 5 -8.43 20.84 -21.33
CA CYS A 5 -8.43 19.61 -20.53
C CYS A 5 -7.72 18.46 -21.26
N THR A 6 -8.01 18.26 -22.54
CA THR A 6 -7.37 17.19 -23.33
C THR A 6 -5.86 17.42 -23.46
N LEU A 7 -5.42 18.67 -23.67
CA LEU A 7 -3.99 19.00 -23.73
C LEU A 7 -3.28 18.76 -22.39
N SER A 8 -3.88 19.18 -21.28
CA SER A 8 -3.33 18.96 -19.93
C SER A 8 -3.25 17.48 -19.55
N VAL A 9 -4.30 16.69 -19.85
CA VAL A 9 -4.31 15.24 -19.62
C VAL A 9 -3.30 14.53 -20.51
N TYR A 10 -3.15 14.96 -21.76
CA TYR A 10 -2.17 14.41 -22.69
C TYR A 10 -0.73 14.70 -22.22
N GLY A 11 -0.45 15.94 -21.81
CA GLY A 11 0.85 16.31 -21.23
C GLY A 11 1.14 15.50 -19.97
N LEU A 12 0.18 15.40 -19.06
CA LEU A 12 0.29 14.60 -17.84
C LEU A 12 0.55 13.12 -18.15
N ASN A 13 -0.18 12.54 -19.10
CA ASN A 13 0.00 11.15 -19.54
C ASN A 13 1.38 10.93 -20.17
N THR A 14 1.90 11.90 -20.92
CA THR A 14 3.24 11.83 -21.55
C THR A 14 4.35 11.81 -20.50
N PHE A 15 4.17 12.48 -19.35
CA PHE A 15 5.12 12.42 -18.22
C PHE A 15 4.89 11.20 -17.31
N LEU A 16 3.63 10.84 -17.04
CA LEU A 16 3.31 9.71 -16.16
C LEU A 16 3.65 8.37 -16.80
N THR A 17 3.32 8.15 -18.06
CA THR A 17 3.54 6.86 -18.74
C THR A 17 4.99 6.36 -18.67
N PRO A 18 6.03 7.16 -18.98
CA PRO A 18 7.41 6.70 -18.82
C PRO A 18 7.80 6.47 -17.36
N VAL A 19 7.31 7.30 -16.42
CA VAL A 19 7.57 7.11 -14.98
C VAL A 19 6.93 5.83 -14.47
N LEU A 20 5.68 5.54 -14.87
CA LEU A 20 4.97 4.31 -14.54
C LEU A 20 5.66 3.09 -15.16
N ALA A 21 6.15 3.19 -16.40
CA ALA A 21 6.90 2.11 -17.03
C ALA A 21 8.21 1.82 -16.28
N VAL A 22 8.98 2.84 -15.92
CA VAL A 22 10.20 2.66 -15.12
C VAL A 22 9.88 2.08 -13.74
N LEU A 23 8.85 2.60 -13.07
CA LEU A 23 8.40 2.09 -11.77
C LEU A 23 7.90 0.64 -11.85
N LYS A 24 7.26 0.25 -12.96
CA LYS A 24 6.84 -1.13 -13.25
C LYS A 24 8.06 -2.07 -13.26
N TYR A 25 9.09 -1.76 -14.05
CA TYR A 25 10.29 -2.61 -14.13
C TYR A 25 11.06 -2.65 -12.80
N ILE A 26 11.27 -1.50 -12.15
CA ILE A 26 11.94 -1.43 -10.84
C ILE A 26 11.14 -2.22 -9.79
N GLY A 27 9.82 -2.06 -9.79
CA GLY A 27 8.91 -2.76 -8.89
C GLY A 27 8.97 -4.27 -9.07
N THR A 28 8.95 -4.78 -10.31
CA THR A 28 9.11 -6.20 -10.59
C THR A 28 10.45 -6.73 -10.06
N ILE A 29 11.58 -6.06 -10.35
CA ILE A 29 12.90 -6.49 -9.87
C ILE A 29 12.92 -6.54 -8.34
N TYR A 30 12.35 -5.53 -7.70
CA TYR A 30 12.24 -5.48 -6.24
C TYR A 30 11.38 -6.62 -5.68
N LEU A 31 10.23 -6.92 -6.29
CA LEU A 31 9.36 -8.03 -5.87
C LEU A 31 10.04 -9.40 -6.01
N VAL A 32 10.77 -9.62 -7.11
CA VAL A 32 11.54 -10.86 -7.32
C VAL A 32 12.65 -10.98 -6.26
N TRP A 33 13.40 -9.91 -6.03
CA TRP A 33 14.43 -9.87 -4.99
C TRP A 33 13.84 -10.15 -3.59
N LEU A 34 12.70 -9.53 -3.28
CA LEU A 34 11.97 -9.71 -2.02
C LEU A 34 11.48 -11.15 -1.86
N ALA A 35 10.95 -11.77 -2.92
CA ALA A 35 10.52 -13.16 -2.91
C ALA A 35 11.68 -14.11 -2.56
N VAL A 36 12.83 -13.94 -3.20
CA VAL A 36 14.05 -14.72 -2.89
C VAL A 36 14.50 -14.49 -1.45
N ASN A 37 14.48 -13.24 -0.98
CA ASN A 37 14.84 -12.91 0.38
C ASN A 37 13.89 -13.59 1.39
N ILE A 38 12.58 -13.55 1.18
CA ILE A 38 11.58 -14.20 2.05
C ILE A 38 11.72 -15.72 2.04
N PHE A 39 11.94 -16.33 0.87
CA PHE A 39 12.16 -17.78 0.75
C PHE A 39 13.40 -18.24 1.54
N ARG A 40 14.48 -17.45 1.51
CA ARG A 40 15.72 -17.73 2.27
C ARG A 40 15.66 -17.27 3.73
N SER A 41 14.64 -16.50 4.13
CA SER A 41 14.52 -15.96 5.46
C SER A 41 14.24 -17.05 6.49
N LYS A 42 15.06 -17.08 7.54
CA LYS A 42 14.88 -17.92 8.73
C LYS A 42 14.01 -17.18 9.76
N PRO A 43 13.31 -17.89 10.67
CA PRO A 43 12.51 -17.25 11.70
C PRO A 43 13.44 -16.38 12.55
N LEU A 44 12.94 -15.20 12.94
CA LEU A 44 13.62 -14.32 13.90
C LEU A 44 13.77 -15.09 15.22
N LYS A 45 14.88 -15.82 15.38
CA LYS A 45 15.24 -16.47 16.65
C LYS A 45 16.35 -15.71 17.38
N ASN A 46 17.08 -14.81 16.71
CA ASN A 46 18.19 -14.05 17.27
C ASN A 46 18.41 -12.73 16.51
N ARG A 47 17.48 -11.78 16.59
CA ARG A 47 17.79 -10.38 16.31
C ARG A 47 17.23 -9.56 17.46
N ASP A 48 18.09 -8.71 18.01
CA ASP A 48 17.88 -7.78 19.12
C ASP A 48 16.44 -7.28 19.29
N ASP A 49 16.12 -7.01 20.55
CA ASP A 49 14.91 -6.42 21.16
C ASP A 49 14.36 -5.11 20.54
N ARG A 50 14.45 -4.90 19.23
CA ARG A 50 13.64 -3.92 18.53
C ARG A 50 12.24 -4.50 18.30
N GLN A 51 11.46 -4.49 19.38
CA GLN A 51 10.00 -4.52 19.24
C GLN A 51 9.61 -3.41 18.26
N ALA A 52 8.92 -3.77 17.18
CA ALA A 52 8.37 -2.81 16.25
C ALA A 52 7.52 -1.81 17.05
N SER A 53 7.98 -0.57 17.14
CA SER A 53 7.33 0.43 17.99
C SER A 53 6.12 1.00 17.27
N PHE A 54 5.14 1.52 18.01
CA PHE A 54 4.04 2.31 17.45
C PHE A 54 4.57 3.42 16.51
N ARG A 55 5.75 3.98 16.79
CA ARG A 55 6.43 4.96 15.94
C ARG A 55 6.86 4.43 14.57
N ASP A 56 7.29 3.17 14.50
CA ASP A 56 7.66 2.54 13.23
C ASP A 56 6.41 2.32 12.38
N GLY A 57 5.32 1.85 13.01
CA GLY A 57 4.01 1.70 12.37
C GLY A 57 3.42 3.04 11.90
N PHE A 58 3.53 4.09 12.72
CA PHE A 58 3.08 5.44 12.38
C PHE A 58 3.87 6.02 11.21
N SER A 59 5.20 5.87 11.21
CA SER A 59 6.05 6.33 10.12
C SER A 59 5.76 5.60 8.80
N LEU A 60 5.44 4.30 8.87
CA LEU A 60 5.05 3.50 7.71
C LEU A 60 3.72 3.96 7.08
N GLN A 61 2.80 4.56 7.85
CA GLN A 61 1.58 5.13 7.29
C GLN A 61 1.87 6.35 6.40
N PHE A 62 2.83 7.21 6.76
CA PHE A 62 3.23 8.36 5.92
C PHE A 62 3.92 7.94 4.63
N VAL A 63 4.66 6.82 4.63
CA VAL A 63 5.32 6.29 3.44
C VAL A 63 4.31 5.69 2.44
N ASN A 64 3.12 5.29 2.91
CA ASN A 64 2.11 4.67 2.08
C ASN A 64 1.29 5.71 1.29
N ILE A 65 1.88 6.23 0.21
CA ILE A 65 1.25 7.21 -0.69
C ILE A 65 -0.13 6.74 -1.21
N LYS A 66 -0.36 5.42 -1.29
CA LYS A 66 -1.59 4.82 -1.78
C LYS A 66 -2.80 5.17 -0.91
N ILE A 67 -2.60 5.35 0.40
CA ILE A 67 -3.66 5.76 1.33
C ILE A 67 -4.12 7.19 1.01
N TYR A 68 -3.20 8.10 0.72
CA TYR A 68 -3.52 9.48 0.35
C TYR A 68 -4.33 9.55 -0.94
N PHE A 69 -3.90 8.82 -1.98
CA PHE A 69 -4.67 8.72 -3.22
C PHE A 69 -6.06 8.12 -3.00
N TYR A 70 -6.19 7.11 -2.15
CA TYR A 70 -7.48 6.52 -1.80
C TYR A 70 -8.41 7.53 -1.12
N ILE A 71 -7.95 8.22 -0.06
CA ILE A 71 -8.77 9.22 0.65
C ILE A 71 -9.13 10.38 -0.27
N MET A 72 -8.19 10.87 -1.08
CA MET A 72 -8.44 11.94 -2.05
C MET A 72 -9.49 11.53 -3.08
N THR A 73 -9.40 10.31 -3.62
CA THR A 73 -10.37 9.78 -4.58
C THR A 73 -11.74 9.63 -3.92
N LEU A 74 -11.79 9.09 -2.71
CA LEU A 74 -13.03 8.89 -1.97
C LEU A 74 -13.72 10.23 -1.66
N LEU A 75 -12.95 11.23 -1.23
CA LEU A 75 -13.44 12.57 -0.96
C LEU A 75 -13.94 13.27 -2.24
N MET A 76 -13.15 13.23 -3.31
CA MET A 76 -13.49 13.88 -4.59
C MET A 76 -14.66 13.22 -5.31
N VAL A 77 -14.72 11.89 -5.35
CA VAL A 77 -15.72 11.15 -6.12
C VAL A 77 -17.04 11.01 -5.36
N TYR A 78 -17.00 10.77 -4.04
CA TYR A 78 -18.21 10.45 -3.27
C TYR A 78 -18.74 11.59 -2.41
N LEU A 79 -17.88 12.50 -1.90
CA LEU A 79 -18.31 13.50 -0.92
C LEU A 79 -18.50 14.89 -1.53
N VAL A 80 -17.59 15.34 -2.39
CA VAL A 80 -17.70 16.64 -3.10
C VAL A 80 -19.02 16.83 -3.86
N PRO A 81 -19.59 15.84 -4.57
CA PRO A 81 -20.87 16.04 -5.27
C PRO A 81 -22.10 16.12 -4.35
N TYR A 82 -22.00 15.68 -3.10
CA TYR A 82 -23.13 15.65 -2.15
C TYR A 82 -23.04 16.73 -1.06
N ILE A 83 -21.85 17.26 -0.76
CA ILE A 83 -21.64 18.24 0.31
C ILE A 83 -20.92 19.48 -0.24
N SER A 84 -21.68 20.57 -0.38
CA SER A 84 -21.18 21.86 -0.88
C SER A 84 -20.58 22.78 0.21
N THR A 85 -20.56 22.34 1.48
CA THR A 85 -20.10 23.15 2.62
C THR A 85 -18.72 22.68 3.12
N LEU A 86 -17.79 23.64 3.27
CA LEU A 86 -16.43 23.41 3.78
C LEU A 86 -16.40 22.66 5.13
N PRO A 87 -17.21 23.02 6.14
CA PRO A 87 -17.23 22.31 7.42
C PRO A 87 -17.72 20.87 7.28
N GLY A 88 -18.71 20.61 6.41
CA GLY A 88 -19.25 19.27 6.16
C GLY A 88 -18.21 18.37 5.49
N LEU A 89 -17.45 18.91 4.54
CA LEU A 89 -16.38 18.17 3.86
C LEU A 89 -15.22 17.83 4.81
N LEU A 90 -14.85 18.76 5.71
CA LEU A 90 -13.84 18.51 6.74
C LEU A 90 -14.30 17.42 7.72
N LEU A 91 -15.55 17.48 8.18
CA LEU A 91 -16.09 16.49 9.11
C LEU A 91 -16.15 15.09 8.49
N ALA A 92 -16.55 15.02 7.22
CA ALA A 92 -16.60 13.78 6.46
C ALA A 92 -15.19 13.23 6.19
N GLY A 93 -14.21 14.09 5.92
CA GLY A 93 -12.79 13.71 5.82
C GLY A 93 -12.26 13.11 7.13
N VAL A 94 -12.55 13.73 8.28
CA VAL A 94 -12.19 13.20 9.60
C VAL A 94 -12.86 11.83 9.84
N GLY A 95 -14.12 11.67 9.43
CA GLY A 95 -14.84 10.39 9.51
C GLY A 95 -14.18 9.29 8.67
N VAL A 96 -13.77 9.58 7.43
CA VAL A 96 -13.08 8.60 6.57
C VAL A 96 -11.74 8.20 7.17
N VAL A 97 -10.97 9.16 7.71
CA VAL A 97 -9.69 8.90 8.34
C VAL A 97 -9.84 8.07 9.62
N SER A 98 -10.88 8.32 10.42
CA SER A 98 -11.12 7.57 11.66
C SER A 98 -11.52 6.12 11.39
N VAL A 99 -12.39 5.88 10.41
CA VAL A 99 -12.75 4.52 9.96
C VAL A 99 -11.54 3.80 9.38
N GLY A 100 -10.74 4.48 8.55
CA GLY A 100 -9.50 3.93 8.01
C GLY A 100 -8.51 3.56 9.12
N SER A 101 -8.36 4.41 10.13
CA SER A 101 -7.52 4.15 11.29
C SER A 101 -8.00 2.96 12.11
N ALA A 102 -9.31 2.84 12.36
CA ALA A 102 -9.90 1.69 13.05
C ALA A 102 -9.65 0.38 12.27
N ALA A 103 -9.85 0.39 10.95
CA ALA A 103 -9.56 -0.75 10.10
C ALA A 103 -8.08 -1.15 10.16
N CYS A 104 -7.15 -0.19 10.09
CA CYS A 104 -5.72 -0.44 10.24
C CYS A 104 -5.37 -1.02 11.62
N LEU A 105 -5.99 -0.54 12.70
CA LEU A 105 -5.79 -1.07 14.05
C LEU A 105 -6.30 -2.51 14.18
N THR A 106 -7.49 -2.81 13.65
CA THR A 106 -8.03 -4.17 13.61
C THR A 106 -7.11 -5.10 12.82
N TRP A 107 -6.62 -4.64 11.67
CA TRP A 107 -5.72 -5.42 10.83
C TRP A 107 -4.36 -5.65 11.51
N ALA A 108 -3.81 -4.64 12.20
CA ALA A 108 -2.59 -4.77 12.99
C ALA A 108 -2.75 -5.78 14.13
N PHE A 109 -3.87 -5.71 14.87
CA PHE A 109 -4.17 -6.66 15.94
C PHE A 109 -4.28 -8.10 15.42
N LEU A 110 -4.94 -8.27 14.27
CA LEU A 110 -5.02 -9.57 13.60
C LEU A 110 -3.64 -10.06 13.14
N GLY A 111 -2.80 -9.15 12.63
CA GLY A 111 -1.42 -9.42 12.24
C GLY A 111 -0.55 -9.92 13.39
N ILE A 112 -0.70 -9.35 14.59
CA ILE A 112 0.00 -9.83 15.80
C ILE A 112 -0.41 -11.28 16.14
N LYS A 113 -1.71 -11.61 16.04
CA LYS A 113 -2.17 -13.00 16.22
C LYS A 113 -1.59 -13.93 15.15
N MET A 114 -1.57 -13.49 13.88
CA MET A 114 -0.95 -14.26 12.79
C MET A 114 0.56 -14.42 12.98
N GLN A 115 1.27 -13.45 13.56
CA GLN A 115 2.70 -13.55 13.82
C GLN A 115 3.04 -14.73 14.75
N CYS A 116 2.18 -15.02 15.72
CA CYS A 116 2.32 -16.21 16.58
C CYS A 116 2.21 -17.52 15.76
N ILE A 117 1.26 -17.58 14.83
CA ILE A 117 1.08 -18.73 13.91
C ILE A 117 2.27 -18.82 12.93
N TYR A 118 2.75 -17.68 12.44
CA TYR A 118 3.87 -17.57 11.53
C TYR A 118 5.16 -18.11 12.15
N GLY A 119 5.45 -17.81 13.42
CA GLY A 119 6.61 -18.37 14.11
C GLY A 119 6.59 -19.91 14.16
N LYS A 120 5.40 -20.52 14.27
CA LYS A 120 5.22 -21.97 14.31
C LYS A 120 5.30 -22.64 12.93
N HIS A 121 4.84 -21.98 11.87
CA HIS A 121 4.77 -22.55 10.51
C HIS A 121 5.46 -21.68 9.43
N TYR A 122 6.60 -21.05 9.75
CA TYR A 122 7.25 -20.08 8.85
C TYR A 122 7.66 -20.66 7.49
N LYS A 123 8.05 -21.94 7.41
CA LYS A 123 8.51 -22.58 6.16
C LYS A 123 7.42 -22.63 5.07
N PRO A 124 6.25 -23.25 5.30
CA PRO A 124 5.20 -23.25 4.29
C PRO A 124 4.66 -21.84 4.01
N ILE A 125 4.59 -20.97 5.02
CA ILE A 125 4.09 -19.60 4.82
C ILE A 125 5.05 -18.79 3.93
N ASN A 126 6.36 -18.87 4.15
CA ASN A 126 7.35 -18.19 3.30
C ASN A 126 7.35 -18.72 1.87
N PHE A 127 7.13 -20.03 1.70
CA PHE A 127 7.01 -20.61 0.37
C PHE A 127 5.79 -20.07 -0.38
N ILE A 128 4.61 -20.08 0.26
CA ILE A 128 3.37 -19.55 -0.33
C ILE A 128 3.50 -18.05 -0.62
N LEU A 129 4.03 -17.26 0.32
CA LEU A 129 4.20 -15.82 0.17
C LEU A 129 5.17 -15.48 -0.97
N SER A 130 6.28 -16.23 -1.07
CA SER A 130 7.24 -16.08 -2.16
C SER A 130 6.60 -16.40 -3.52
N LEU A 131 5.79 -17.46 -3.62
CA LEU A 131 5.07 -17.79 -4.85
C LEU A 131 4.08 -16.69 -5.23
N PHE A 132 3.36 -16.14 -4.26
CA PHE A 132 2.41 -15.05 -4.49
C PHE A 132 3.11 -13.77 -5.00
N LEU A 133 4.28 -13.44 -4.42
CA LEU A 133 5.11 -12.32 -4.87
C LEU A 133 5.63 -12.50 -6.30
N LEU A 134 6.09 -13.72 -6.64
CA LEU A 134 6.50 -14.05 -8.00
C LEU A 134 5.33 -13.97 -8.99
N TYR A 135 4.16 -14.44 -8.58
CA TYR A 135 2.94 -14.32 -9.38
C TYR A 135 2.58 -12.84 -9.64
N CYS A 136 2.60 -12.00 -8.60
CA CYS A 136 2.38 -10.55 -8.77
C CYS A 136 3.44 -9.92 -9.67
N ALA A 137 4.71 -10.27 -9.51
CA ALA A 137 5.78 -9.77 -10.37
C ALA A 137 5.56 -10.16 -11.84
N TRP A 138 5.11 -11.39 -12.09
CA TRP A 138 4.79 -11.87 -13.43
C TRP A 138 3.58 -11.15 -14.04
N ASP A 139 2.52 -10.97 -13.25
CA ASP A 139 1.32 -10.22 -13.65
C ASP A 139 1.66 -8.78 -14.03
N ILE A 140 2.47 -8.10 -13.20
CA ILE A 140 2.94 -6.73 -13.47
C ILE A 140 3.77 -6.65 -14.75
N VAL A 141 4.58 -7.66 -15.08
CA VAL A 141 5.35 -7.67 -16.34
C VAL A 141 4.45 -7.88 -17.54
N LYS A 142 3.47 -8.77 -17.42
CA LYS A 142 2.59 -9.21 -18.51
C LYS A 142 1.48 -8.21 -18.85
N GLY A 143 0.94 -7.50 -17.85
CA GLY A 143 -0.03 -6.41 -18.03
C GLY A 143 0.64 -5.09 -18.36
#